data_AF-A0A0F9P5R9-F1
#
_entry.id   AF-A0A0F9P5R9-F1
#
_cell.length_a   1.000
_cell.length_b   1.000
_cell.length_c   1.000
_cell.angle_alpha   90.00
_cell.angle_beta   90.00
_cell.angle_gamma   90.00
#
_symmetry.space_group_name_H-M   'P 1'
#
loop_
_entity.id
_entity.type
_entity.pdbx_description
1 polymer ?
#
loop_
_entity_poly.entity_id
_entity_poly.type
_entity_poly.pdbx_seq_one_letter_code
_entity_poly.pdbx_strand_id
1 'polypeptide(L)'
;MFERLDLLSQHPTDKALDILYEEFDKALLAGEFEAVDIYMRHAIVSRYRVETLVGFLTISFQWKDHLKERPGFYARVKARVEKSYPDRAEKILMGLE
;
A
#
# COMPACT_ATOMS: atom_id res chain seq x y z
N MET A 1 1.15 -1.06 16.01
CA MET A 1 -0.15 -0.79 15.34
C MET A 1 -0.29 -1.62 14.06
N PHE A 2 0.66 -1.52 13.12
CA PHE A 2 0.59 -2.24 11.83
C PHE A 2 0.80 -3.76 11.89
N GLU A 3 1.33 -4.34 12.98
CA GLU A 3 1.49 -5.81 13.09
C GLU A 3 0.16 -6.58 13.01
N ARG A 4 -0.96 -6.01 13.48
CA ARG A 4 -2.30 -6.62 13.31
C ARG A 4 -2.81 -6.51 11.87
N LEU A 5 -2.37 -5.50 11.14
CA LEU A 5 -2.77 -5.24 9.75
C LEU A 5 -2.16 -6.28 8.80
N ASP A 6 -0.96 -6.77 9.11
CA ASP A 6 -0.31 -7.84 8.35
C ASP A 6 -1.07 -9.18 8.42
N LEU A 7 -1.66 -9.50 9.57
CA LEU A 7 -2.47 -10.71 9.74
C LEU A 7 -3.78 -10.64 8.95
N LEU A 8 -4.42 -9.47 8.93
CA LEU A 8 -5.65 -9.22 8.15
C LEU A 8 -5.40 -9.31 6.64
N SER A 9 -4.18 -9.00 6.19
CA SER A 9 -3.83 -8.98 4.77
C SER A 9 -3.57 -10.34 4.13
N GLN A 10 -3.24 -11.37 4.92
CA GLN A 10 -2.87 -12.69 4.41
C GLN A 10 -4.10 -13.55 4.05
N HIS A 11 -5.24 -13.31 4.71
CA HIS A 11 -6.53 -13.93 4.41
C HIS A 11 -7.67 -12.90 4.50
N PRO A 12 -7.66 -11.87 3.65
CA PRO A 12 -8.58 -10.76 3.82
C PRO A 12 -9.98 -11.17 3.37
N THR A 13 -10.94 -11.05 4.30
CA THR A 13 -12.31 -10.71 3.92
C THR A 13 -12.35 -9.24 3.52
N ASP A 14 -13.34 -8.81 2.73
CA ASP A 14 -13.46 -7.39 2.33
C ASP A 14 -13.40 -6.45 3.56
N LYS A 15 -14.05 -6.85 4.66
CA LYS A 15 -14.03 -6.13 5.94
C LYS A 15 -12.64 -5.95 6.56
N ALA A 16 -11.73 -6.90 6.36
CA ALA A 16 -10.37 -6.84 6.86
C ALA A 16 -9.52 -5.80 6.10
N LEU A 17 -9.81 -5.63 4.80
CA LEU A 17 -9.19 -4.59 3.96
C LEU A 17 -9.73 -3.21 4.31
N ASP A 18 -11.05 -3.09 4.56
CA ASP A 18 -11.65 -1.82 4.96
C ASP A 18 -11.02 -1.27 6.25
N ILE A 19 -10.86 -2.12 7.26
CA ILE A 19 -10.19 -1.75 8.52
C ILE A 19 -8.76 -1.29 8.24
N LEU A 20 -8.05 -2.03 7.40
CA LEU A 20 -6.66 -1.74 7.07
C LEU A 20 -6.51 -0.43 6.29
N TYR A 21 -7.43 -0.10 5.40
CA TYR A 21 -7.46 1.19 4.73
C TYR A 21 -7.86 2.33 5.68
N GLU A 22 -8.87 2.13 6.52
CA GLU A 22 -9.30 3.13 7.50
C GLU A 22 -8.18 3.51 8.46
N GLU A 23 -7.44 2.52 8.99
CA GLU A 23 -6.34 2.81 9.92
C GLU A 23 -5.18 3.52 9.23
N PHE A 24 -4.92 3.18 7.96
CA PHE A 24 -3.90 3.86 7.16
C PHE A 24 -4.29 5.31 6.85
N ASP A 25 -5.54 5.53 6.46
CA ASP A 25 -6.09 6.85 6.17
C ASP A 25 -6.12 7.73 7.44
N LYS A 26 -6.53 7.18 8.59
CA LYS A 26 -6.45 7.87 9.88
C LYS A 26 -5.04 8.27 10.23
N ALA A 27 -4.05 7.39 10.05
CA ALA A 27 -2.65 7.70 10.32
C ALA A 27 -2.13 8.84 9.41
N LEU A 28 -2.49 8.81 8.12
CA LEU A 28 -2.15 9.87 7.18
C LEU A 28 -2.80 11.22 7.56
N LEU A 29 -4.09 11.21 7.89
CA LEU A 29 -4.84 12.40 8.33
C LEU A 29 -4.33 12.98 9.65
N ALA A 30 -3.84 12.11 10.55
CA ALA A 30 -3.21 12.52 11.81
C ALA A 30 -1.77 13.02 11.64
N GLY A 31 -1.21 12.96 10.42
CA GLY A 31 0.18 13.35 10.14
C GLY A 31 1.23 12.36 10.66
N GLU A 32 0.85 11.12 10.93
CA GLU A 32 1.74 10.05 11.40
C GLU A 32 2.58 9.46 10.26
N PHE A 33 3.21 10.32 9.45
CA PHE A 33 3.94 9.93 8.25
C PHE A 33 5.10 8.98 8.53
N GLU A 34 5.78 9.12 9.67
CA GLU A 34 6.86 8.22 10.06
C GLU A 34 6.37 6.78 10.25
N ALA A 35 5.20 6.60 10.86
CA ALA A 35 4.62 5.28 11.08
C ALA A 35 4.22 4.63 9.75
N VAL A 36 3.69 5.45 8.84
CA VAL A 36 3.37 5.04 7.46
C VAL A 36 4.62 4.69 6.67
N ASP A 37 5.69 5.48 6.76
CA ASP A 37 6.97 5.21 6.10
C ASP A 37 7.60 3.92 6.62
N ILE A 38 7.58 3.67 7.93
CA ILE A 38 8.02 2.41 8.53
C ILE A 38 7.23 1.24 7.94
N TYR A 39 5.91 1.35 7.87
CA TYR A 39 5.09 0.31 7.24
C TYR A 39 5.50 0.09 5.77
N MET A 40 5.56 1.16 4.98
CA MET A 40 5.91 1.08 3.56
C MET A 40 7.27 0.42 3.36
N ARG A 41 8.29 0.80 4.14
CA ARG A 41 9.64 0.23 4.10
C ARG A 41 9.64 -1.28 4.35
N HIS A 42 8.88 -1.75 5.33
CA HIS A 42 8.90 -3.15 5.77
C HIS A 42 7.82 -4.02 5.14
N ALA A 43 6.84 -3.45 4.45
CA ALA A 43 5.75 -4.17 3.81
C ALA A 43 6.27 -5.19 2.80
N ILE A 44 5.98 -6.47 3.06
CA ILE A 44 6.32 -7.58 2.19
C ILE A 44 5.25 -7.69 1.09
N VAL A 45 5.44 -6.95 0.00
CA VAL A 45 4.44 -6.81 -1.08
C VAL A 45 3.92 -8.15 -1.66
N SER A 46 4.70 -9.23 -1.58
CA SER A 46 4.27 -10.56 -2.05
C SER A 46 3.17 -11.20 -1.19
N ARG A 47 2.97 -10.73 0.04
CA ARG A 47 1.95 -11.23 0.98
C ARG A 47 0.57 -10.60 0.76
N TYR A 48 0.51 -9.50 0.02
CA TYR A 48 -0.73 -8.77 -0.23
C TYR A 48 -1.26 -9.08 -1.63
N ARG A 49 -2.59 -8.99 -1.75
CA ARG A 49 -3.26 -8.94 -3.06
C ARG A 49 -2.87 -7.65 -3.79
N VAL A 50 -2.83 -7.69 -5.11
CA VAL A 50 -2.47 -6.51 -5.93
C VAL A 50 -3.43 -5.37 -5.69
N GLU A 51 -4.72 -5.65 -5.52
CA GLU A 51 -5.76 -4.66 -5.24
C GLU A 51 -5.49 -3.92 -3.93
N THR A 52 -4.98 -4.62 -2.91
CA THR A 52 -4.58 -4.03 -1.62
C THR A 52 -3.41 -3.06 -1.78
N LEU A 53 -2.39 -3.48 -2.53
CA LEU A 53 -1.21 -2.65 -2.80
C LEU A 53 -1.56 -1.40 -3.60
N VAL A 54 -2.44 -1.55 -4.60
CA VAL A 54 -2.94 -0.44 -5.41
C VAL A 54 -3.74 0.52 -4.53
N GLY A 55 -4.63 0.03 -3.66
CA GLY A 55 -5.36 0.89 -2.74
C GLY A 55 -4.42 1.66 -1.80
N PHE A 56 -3.36 1.03 -1.29
CA PHE A 56 -2.35 1.73 -0.49
C PHE A 56 -1.65 2.85 -1.26
N LEU A 57 -1.27 2.62 -2.52
CA LEU A 57 -0.69 3.65 -3.37
C LEU A 57 -1.67 4.79 -3.63
N THR A 58 -2.95 4.49 -3.82
CA THR A 58 -4.01 5.47 -4.03
C THR A 58 -4.22 6.37 -2.82
N ILE A 59 -4.43 5.80 -1.63
CA ILE A 59 -4.70 6.61 -0.42
C ILE A 59 -3.48 7.43 0.02
N SER A 60 -2.27 6.92 -0.20
CA SER A 60 -1.04 7.63 0.14
C SER A 60 -0.63 8.66 -0.90
N PHE A 61 -1.29 8.72 -2.07
CA PHE A 61 -0.88 9.58 -3.18
C PHE A 61 -0.94 11.06 -2.82
N GLN A 62 -2.00 11.49 -2.12
CA GLN A 62 -2.16 12.89 -1.70
C GLN A 62 -1.04 13.36 -0.76
N TRP A 63 -0.38 12.42 -0.07
CA TRP A 63 0.65 12.67 0.92
C TRP A 63 2.06 12.31 0.41
N LYS A 64 2.22 12.06 -0.89
CA LYS A 64 3.46 11.55 -1.47
C LYS A 64 4.71 12.38 -1.15
N ASP A 65 4.57 13.70 -1.04
CA ASP A 65 5.67 14.61 -0.72
C ASP A 65 6.11 14.54 0.75
N HIS A 66 5.29 13.93 1.61
CA HIS A 66 5.58 13.71 3.03
C HIS A 66 6.09 12.28 3.33
N LEU A 67 5.91 11.34 2.40
CA LEU A 67 6.21 9.92 2.58
C LEU A 67 7.51 9.53 1.86
N LYS A 68 8.63 9.51 2.58
CA LYS A 68 9.96 9.31 2.01
C LYS A 68 10.15 7.90 1.45
N GLU A 69 9.45 6.92 2.01
CA GLU A 69 9.56 5.51 1.61
C GLU A 69 8.59 5.14 0.48
N ARG A 70 7.67 6.06 0.12
CA ARG A 70 6.68 5.83 -0.92
C ARG A 70 7.28 5.49 -2.29
N PRO A 71 8.33 6.17 -2.80
CA PRO A 71 8.95 5.79 -4.07
C PRO A 71 9.50 4.37 -4.07
N GLY A 72 10.12 3.95 -2.96
CA GLY A 72 10.64 2.59 -2.79
C GLY A 72 9.51 1.56 -2.72
N PHE A 73 8.42 1.88 -2.02
CA PHE A 73 7.24 1.04 -1.97
C PHE A 73 6.58 0.92 -3.35
N TYR A 74 6.40 2.02 -4.09
CA TYR A 74 5.90 2.02 -5.46
C TYR A 74 6.72 1.11 -6.36
N ALA A 75 8.05 1.19 -6.31
CA ALA A 75 8.92 0.32 -7.11
C ALA A 75 8.70 -1.18 -6.82
N ARG A 76 8.56 -1.55 -5.53
CA ARG A 76 8.25 -2.93 -5.14
C ARG A 76 6.86 -3.38 -5.60
N VAL A 77 5.85 -2.52 -5.49
CA VAL A 77 4.49 -2.79 -5.97
C VAL A 77 4.49 -2.94 -7.49
N LYS A 78 5.17 -2.04 -8.21
CA LYS A 78 5.30 -2.09 -9.68
C LYS A 78 5.84 -3.44 -10.15
N ALA A 79 6.97 -3.90 -9.58
CA ALA A 79 7.53 -5.21 -9.90
C ALA A 79 6.55 -6.37 -9.62
N ARG A 80 5.76 -6.27 -8.54
CA ARG A 80 4.73 -7.27 -8.21
C ARG A 80 3.57 -7.25 -9.22
N VAL A 81 3.12 -6.09 -9.65
CA VAL A 81 2.04 -5.94 -10.64
C VAL A 81 2.50 -6.41 -12.01
N GLU A 82 3.68 -6.01 -12.48
CA GLU A 82 4.27 -6.46 -13.74
C GLU A 82 4.40 -7.98 -13.81
N LYS A 83 4.81 -8.62 -12.70
CA LYS A 83 4.87 -10.08 -12.60
C LYS A 83 3.50 -10.76 -12.66
N SER A 84 2.47 -10.12 -12.12
CA SER A 84 1.12 -10.73 -11.98
C SER A 84 0.23 -10.46 -13.20
N TYR A 85 0.41 -9.31 -13.83
CA TYR A 85 -0.42 -8.78 -14.90
C TYR A 85 0.42 -8.05 -15.96
N PRO A 86 1.33 -8.73 -16.68
CA PRO A 86 2.29 -8.10 -17.58
C PRO A 86 1.62 -7.18 -18.62
N ASP A 87 0.50 -7.61 -19.21
CA ASP A 87 -0.21 -6.85 -20.26
C ASP A 87 -1.07 -5.69 -19.73
N ARG A 88 -1.24 -5.59 -18.40
CA ARG A 88 -2.12 -4.59 -17.76
C ARG A 88 -1.41 -3.72 -16.73
N ALA A 89 -0.13 -3.99 -16.43
CA ALA A 89 0.59 -3.34 -15.35
C ALA A 89 0.60 -1.82 -15.48
N GLU A 90 0.88 -1.30 -16.67
CA GLU A 90 0.83 0.12 -16.97
C GLU A 90 -0.53 0.74 -16.65
N LYS A 91 -1.63 0.10 -17.09
CA LYS A 91 -2.99 0.58 -16.82
C LYS A 91 -3.34 0.53 -15.34
N ILE A 92 -2.85 -0.47 -14.61
CA ILE A 92 -3.13 -0.63 -13.17
C ILE A 92 -2.39 0.43 -12.34
N LEU A 93 -1.17 0.80 -12.75
CA LEU A 93 -0.29 1.72 -12.01
C LEU A 93 -0.39 3.17 -12.47
N MET A 94 -1.17 3.44 -13.52
CA MET A 94 -1.32 4.76 -14.13
C MET A 94 -1.77 5.79 -13.08
N GLY A 95 -0.97 6.86 -12.93
CA GLY A 95 -1.26 7.95 -12.00
C GLY A 95 -0.97 7.65 -10.53
N LEU A 96 -0.27 6.55 -10.22
CA LEU A 96 0.04 6.14 -8.84
C LEU A 96 1.51 6.33 -8.44
N GLU A 97 2.35 6.90 -9.30
CA GLU A 97 3.77 7.17 -9.02
C GLU A 97 4.00 8.29 -8.00
#